data_AF-A0A925HN53-F1
#
_entry.id   AF-A0A925HN53-F1
#
_cell.length_a   1.000
_cell.length_b   1.000
_cell.length_c   1.000
_cell.angle_alpha   90.00
_cell.angle_beta   90.00
_cell.angle_gamma   90.00
#
_symmetry.space_group_name_H-M   'P 1'
#
loop_
_entity.id
_entity.type
_entity.pdbx_description
1 polymer ?
#
loop_
_entity_poly.entity_id
_entity_poly.type
_entity_poly.pdbx_seq_one_letter_code
_entity_poly.pdbx_strand_id
1 'polypeptide(L)'
;EADHKAVVEQAYTVDVFDLADRAEDAKLIVRGERFYQAEILEGALNTFREAMAYISTAYYPASLVFYPMESNLGYRPGVSKEVLACLDDEQVNVYRDLCNQLVMPAVAKEKPDVVGISIGTQMQLLAGLTFCKMIKETFPQIHVVVGGNVITRLQEDLAKHEQFFTDVFDSAILYEGEHALLWLIEALNGERTIASVPNLIYRDASGIHRNPEVYTEKTTALPLPDFDGLPLDRYFVPELIIPYLATRGCYWGRCTFCDHGQGYFDQYRGVPVQQVVEQIKALRDKYQCRHFLFSDESYPPALFKKVSQLLVDQQVGIKWTTLIRFEETLQDQETWDLAAKAGCCTLYYGMESASERVLNLMDKHAKKSVIQRNLHMAAKSGIWNHVMAFYGFPGETLDEALETRQFVLENQPVIHSMELFYFVAYRHTPMVRNPEKFGITIHKQPDYDLPLDYYYTLNDPSTLSCMEAMQMCEEFYKNDFHPWAVRVNSREHVFLYISKFGTNQLPQIYAQQTQAVGSPEGVSGLITWPVAKNGSEDGAEGMSRVVSHGMG
;
A
#
# COMPACT_ATOMS: atom_id res chain seq x y z
N GLU A 1 6.46 -33.35 -2.71
CA GLU A 1 7.79 -33.95 -2.42
C GLU A 1 8.83 -33.67 -3.51
N ALA A 2 8.56 -33.97 -4.80
CA ALA A 2 9.50 -33.66 -5.88
C ALA A 2 9.82 -32.16 -6.00
N ASP A 3 8.80 -31.30 -5.89
CA ASP A 3 8.97 -29.84 -5.96
C ASP A 3 9.71 -29.28 -4.74
N HIS A 4 9.39 -29.77 -3.52
CA HIS A 4 10.12 -29.40 -2.31
C HIS A 4 11.61 -29.77 -2.43
N LYS A 5 11.90 -30.96 -2.95
CA LYS A 5 13.29 -31.41 -3.14
C LYS A 5 14.03 -30.51 -4.12
N ALA A 6 13.40 -30.11 -5.23
CA ALA A 6 14.00 -29.20 -6.20
C ALA A 6 14.30 -27.80 -5.62
N VAL A 7 13.37 -27.23 -4.84
CA VAL A 7 13.56 -25.93 -4.18
C VAL A 7 14.68 -26.02 -3.13
N VAL A 8 14.69 -27.07 -2.32
CA VAL A 8 15.73 -27.29 -1.30
C VAL A 8 17.10 -27.54 -1.94
N GLU A 9 17.18 -28.30 -3.03
CA GLU A 9 18.45 -28.56 -3.75
C GLU A 9 19.07 -27.28 -4.32
N GLN A 10 18.25 -26.31 -4.78
CA GLN A 10 18.73 -25.00 -5.20
C GLN A 10 19.31 -24.20 -4.02
N ALA A 11 18.62 -24.20 -2.88
CA ALA A 11 19.07 -23.49 -1.67
C ALA A 11 20.25 -24.18 -0.95
N TYR A 12 20.47 -25.48 -1.14
CA TYR A 12 21.53 -26.25 -0.45
C TYR A 12 22.95 -25.80 -0.83
N THR A 13 23.08 -25.10 -1.96
CA THR A 13 24.37 -24.55 -2.44
C THR A 13 24.72 -23.20 -1.84
N VAL A 14 23.79 -22.58 -1.10
CA VAL A 14 23.98 -21.25 -0.49
C VAL A 14 24.71 -21.40 0.85
N ASP A 15 25.83 -20.70 1.02
CA ASP A 15 26.45 -20.52 2.33
C ASP A 15 25.61 -19.52 3.14
N VAL A 16 24.84 -20.05 4.10
CA VAL A 16 23.90 -19.24 4.90
C VAL A 16 24.61 -18.23 5.80
N PHE A 17 25.85 -18.50 6.23
CA PHE A 17 26.60 -17.56 7.06
C PHE A 17 27.13 -16.40 6.22
N ASP A 18 27.61 -16.68 5.01
CA ASP A 18 27.95 -15.64 4.03
C ASP A 18 26.73 -14.77 3.70
N LEU A 19 25.58 -15.39 3.39
CA LEU A 19 24.35 -14.64 3.09
C LEU A 19 23.90 -13.77 4.27
N ALA A 20 24.03 -14.26 5.50
CA ALA A 20 23.75 -13.47 6.70
C ALA A 20 24.71 -12.28 6.85
N ASP A 21 26.02 -12.48 6.67
CA ASP A 21 27.02 -11.41 6.72
C ASP A 21 26.79 -10.36 5.63
N ARG A 22 26.47 -10.78 4.40
CA ARG A 22 26.08 -9.89 3.32
C ARG A 22 24.80 -9.12 3.65
N ALA A 23 23.82 -9.76 4.27
CA ALA A 23 22.59 -9.09 4.70
C ALA A 23 22.84 -8.06 5.81
N GLU A 24 23.80 -8.30 6.71
CA GLU A 24 24.26 -7.28 7.66
C GLU A 24 24.91 -6.08 6.95
N ASP A 25 25.80 -6.30 5.99
CA ASP A 25 26.38 -5.19 5.21
C ASP A 25 25.32 -4.44 4.38
N ALA A 26 24.37 -5.17 3.79
CA ALA A 26 23.24 -4.58 3.08
C ALA A 26 22.41 -3.66 3.98
N LYS A 27 22.17 -4.04 5.24
CA LYS A 27 21.52 -3.16 6.23
C LYS A 27 22.33 -1.89 6.49
N LEU A 28 23.65 -1.99 6.56
CA LEU A 28 24.54 -0.82 6.72
C LEU A 28 24.55 0.07 5.48
N ILE A 29 24.45 -0.52 4.27
CA ILE A 29 24.34 0.23 3.01
C ILE A 29 23.05 1.04 2.99
N VAL A 30 21.90 0.39 3.21
CA VAL A 30 20.59 1.06 3.05
C VAL A 30 20.30 2.10 4.13
N ARG A 31 21.01 2.05 5.26
CA ARG A 31 20.91 2.99 6.38
C ARG A 31 22.03 4.03 6.42
N GLY A 32 22.96 4.03 5.45
CA GLY A 32 24.16 4.86 5.48
C GLY A 32 24.41 5.61 4.16
N GLU A 33 25.51 6.37 4.10
CA GLU A 33 25.83 7.18 2.91
C GLU A 33 26.05 6.37 1.62
N ARG A 34 26.41 5.07 1.74
CA ARG A 34 26.51 4.15 0.58
C ARG A 34 25.16 3.97 -0.13
N PHE A 35 24.04 4.25 0.54
CA PHE A 35 22.70 4.30 -0.06
C PHE A 35 22.64 5.15 -1.32
N TYR A 36 23.36 6.28 -1.37
CA TYR A 36 23.33 7.22 -2.52
C TYR A 36 24.24 6.78 -3.69
N GLN A 37 24.85 5.60 -3.61
CA GLN A 37 25.59 4.97 -4.70
C GLN A 37 24.72 3.86 -5.29
N ALA A 38 24.01 4.16 -6.38
CA ALA A 38 22.91 3.32 -6.87
C ALA A 38 23.31 1.86 -7.18
N GLU A 39 24.53 1.61 -7.67
CA GLU A 39 25.05 0.24 -7.90
C GLU A 39 25.23 -0.54 -6.58
N ILE A 40 25.72 0.13 -5.54
CA ILE A 40 25.90 -0.48 -4.22
C ILE A 40 24.54 -0.74 -3.56
N LEU A 41 23.61 0.21 -3.68
CA LEU A 41 22.24 0.05 -3.19
C LEU A 41 21.53 -1.11 -3.89
N GLU A 42 21.64 -1.21 -5.21
CA GLU A 42 21.07 -2.32 -5.99
C GLU A 42 21.59 -3.69 -5.50
N GLY A 43 22.91 -3.82 -5.27
CA GLY A 43 23.51 -5.03 -4.71
C GLY A 43 22.99 -5.36 -3.30
N ALA A 44 22.81 -4.36 -2.44
CA ALA A 44 22.23 -4.55 -1.10
C ALA A 44 20.76 -5.02 -1.17
N LEU A 45 19.97 -4.44 -2.07
CA LEU A 45 18.57 -4.84 -2.27
C LEU A 45 18.46 -6.26 -2.82
N ASN A 46 19.35 -6.65 -3.74
CA ASN A 46 19.44 -8.04 -4.24
C ASN A 46 19.79 -9.02 -3.13
N THR A 47 20.68 -8.65 -2.21
CA THR A 47 21.00 -9.47 -1.04
C THR A 47 19.77 -9.72 -0.15
N PHE A 48 18.90 -8.71 0.04
CA PHE A 48 17.64 -8.92 0.76
C PHE A 48 16.67 -9.86 0.03
N ARG A 49 16.62 -9.79 -1.31
CA ARG A 49 15.81 -10.72 -2.12
C ARG A 49 16.33 -12.16 -1.99
N GLU A 50 17.64 -12.37 -2.07
CA GLU A 50 18.27 -13.67 -1.85
C GLU A 50 17.97 -14.21 -0.45
N ALA A 51 18.05 -13.36 0.58
CA ALA A 51 17.70 -13.73 1.94
C ALA A 51 16.22 -14.14 2.08
N MET A 52 15.29 -13.38 1.48
CA MET A 52 13.87 -13.75 1.49
C MET A 52 13.59 -15.03 0.70
N ALA A 53 14.26 -15.27 -0.42
CA ALA A 53 14.14 -16.51 -1.18
C ALA A 53 14.64 -17.73 -0.40
N TYR A 54 15.77 -17.57 0.33
CA TYR A 54 16.29 -18.61 1.22
C TYR A 54 15.30 -18.91 2.36
N ILE A 55 14.76 -17.88 3.02
CA ILE A 55 13.73 -18.05 4.06
C ILE A 55 12.49 -18.74 3.48
N SER A 56 12.01 -18.31 2.31
CA SER A 56 10.85 -18.92 1.64
C SER A 56 11.05 -20.43 1.42
N THR A 57 12.26 -20.86 1.08
CA THR A 57 12.59 -22.29 0.94
C THR A 57 12.39 -23.07 2.24
N ALA A 58 12.72 -22.47 3.40
CA ALA A 58 12.53 -23.10 4.70
C ALA A 58 11.03 -23.24 5.09
N TYR A 59 10.18 -22.35 4.59
CA TYR A 59 8.74 -22.33 4.87
C TYR A 59 7.87 -22.79 3.69
N TYR A 60 8.45 -23.47 2.69
CA TYR A 60 7.71 -23.90 1.49
C TYR A 60 6.39 -24.62 1.86
N PRO A 61 5.25 -24.29 1.22
CA PRO A 61 5.09 -23.49 -0.01
C PRO A 61 4.99 -21.97 0.21
N ALA A 62 5.26 -21.46 1.40
CA ALA A 62 5.28 -20.02 1.62
C ALA A 62 6.32 -19.34 0.72
N SER A 63 5.96 -18.17 0.21
CA SER A 63 6.84 -17.30 -0.56
C SER A 63 6.82 -15.90 0.03
N LEU A 64 8.01 -15.36 0.32
CA LEU A 64 8.24 -14.03 0.84
C LEU A 64 8.99 -13.23 -0.20
N VAL A 65 8.48 -12.05 -0.52
CA VAL A 65 9.07 -11.15 -1.51
C VAL A 65 9.60 -9.91 -0.80
N PHE A 66 10.87 -9.58 -1.07
CA PHE A 66 11.44 -8.31 -0.64
C PHE A 66 11.17 -7.22 -1.68
N TYR A 67 10.19 -6.36 -1.37
CA TYR A 67 9.77 -5.18 -2.11
C TYR A 67 9.13 -5.46 -3.51
N PRO A 68 7.81 -5.25 -3.67
CA PRO A 68 6.85 -4.93 -2.62
C PRO A 68 6.90 -6.02 -1.54
N MET A 69 6.78 -5.62 -0.27
CA MET A 69 6.93 -6.56 0.84
C MET A 69 5.63 -7.35 0.97
N GLU A 70 5.64 -8.57 0.41
CA GLU A 70 4.47 -9.43 0.28
C GLU A 70 4.79 -10.84 0.75
N SER A 71 3.77 -11.52 1.27
CA SER A 71 3.86 -12.92 1.66
C SER A 71 2.69 -13.68 1.08
N ASN A 72 2.98 -14.78 0.40
CA ASN A 72 2.01 -15.78 0.02
C ASN A 72 2.23 -17.01 0.88
N LEU A 73 1.33 -17.28 1.82
CA LEU A 73 1.41 -18.46 2.69
C LEU A 73 0.67 -19.68 2.12
N GLY A 74 0.17 -19.62 0.87
CA GLY A 74 -0.66 -20.67 0.28
C GLY A 74 -2.12 -20.68 0.75
N TYR A 75 -2.53 -19.69 1.56
CA TYR A 75 -3.88 -19.54 2.08
C TYR A 75 -4.59 -18.34 1.44
N ARG A 76 -5.89 -18.48 1.16
CA ARG A 76 -6.71 -17.43 0.55
C ARG A 76 -7.21 -16.46 1.64
N PRO A 77 -6.78 -15.18 1.66
CA PRO A 77 -7.17 -14.24 2.72
C PRO A 77 -8.68 -13.89 2.74
N GLY A 78 -9.39 -14.16 1.65
CA GLY A 78 -10.83 -13.94 1.52
C GLY A 78 -11.71 -15.10 1.95
N VAL A 79 -11.13 -16.16 2.53
CA VAL A 79 -11.83 -17.39 2.96
C VAL A 79 -11.55 -17.61 4.44
N SER A 80 -12.52 -17.36 5.31
CA SER A 80 -12.37 -17.35 6.77
C SER A 80 -11.79 -18.66 7.32
N LYS A 81 -12.24 -19.80 6.80
CA LYS A 81 -11.76 -21.13 7.19
C LYS A 81 -10.27 -21.32 6.90
N GLU A 82 -9.78 -20.80 5.78
CA GLU A 82 -8.36 -20.87 5.42
C GLU A 82 -7.53 -19.86 6.21
N VAL A 83 -8.07 -18.67 6.46
CA VAL A 83 -7.43 -17.70 7.35
C VAL A 83 -7.22 -18.33 8.72
N LEU A 84 -8.26 -18.91 9.33
CA LEU A 84 -8.17 -19.56 10.64
C LEU A 84 -7.19 -20.74 10.64
N ALA A 85 -7.24 -21.60 9.61
CA ALA A 85 -6.29 -22.71 9.46
C ALA A 85 -4.83 -22.23 9.38
N CYS A 86 -4.57 -21.13 8.65
CA CYS A 86 -3.24 -20.53 8.54
C CYS A 86 -2.69 -20.09 9.90
N LEU A 87 -3.53 -19.59 10.80
CA LEU A 87 -3.06 -19.09 12.10
C LEU A 87 -2.50 -20.22 12.98
N ASP A 88 -2.98 -21.46 12.79
CA ASP A 88 -2.53 -22.67 13.49
C ASP A 88 -1.39 -23.41 12.77
N ASP A 89 -1.01 -22.99 11.56
CA ASP A 89 0.00 -23.69 10.75
C ASP A 89 1.43 -23.36 11.22
N GLU A 90 2.05 -24.27 11.95
CA GLU A 90 3.42 -24.11 12.46
C GLU A 90 4.51 -24.36 11.42
N GLN A 91 4.16 -24.87 10.24
CA GLN A 91 5.12 -25.21 9.20
C GLN A 91 5.25 -24.10 8.15
N VAL A 92 4.14 -23.52 7.72
CA VAL A 92 4.10 -22.59 6.57
C VAL A 92 3.99 -21.13 7.04
N ASN A 93 3.34 -20.88 8.17
CA ASN A 93 3.12 -19.52 8.66
C ASN A 93 4.35 -18.95 9.37
N VAL A 94 5.27 -18.37 8.58
CA VAL A 94 6.49 -17.69 9.07
C VAL A 94 6.23 -16.65 10.17
N TYR A 95 5.04 -16.04 10.20
CA TYR A 95 4.72 -15.03 11.19
C TYR A 95 4.65 -15.60 12.60
N ARG A 96 4.40 -16.90 12.78
CA ARG A 96 4.45 -17.53 14.12
C ARG A 96 5.84 -17.42 14.74
N ASP A 97 6.88 -17.72 13.97
CA ASP A 97 8.26 -17.60 14.43
C ASP A 97 8.67 -16.14 14.65
N LEU A 98 8.24 -15.22 13.77
CA LEU A 98 8.47 -13.79 13.98
C LEU A 98 7.78 -13.29 15.25
N CYS A 99 6.57 -13.75 15.54
CA CYS A 99 5.83 -13.42 16.76
C CYS A 99 6.59 -13.92 17.99
N ASN A 100 7.02 -15.18 18.00
CA ASN A 100 7.79 -15.79 19.08
C ASN A 100 9.13 -15.08 19.34
N GLN A 101 9.81 -14.65 18.28
CA GLN A 101 11.14 -14.02 18.39
C GLN A 101 11.07 -12.54 18.77
N LEU A 102 10.07 -11.80 18.30
CA LEU A 102 10.03 -10.34 18.41
C LEU A 102 8.90 -9.81 19.29
N VAL A 103 7.71 -10.40 19.20
CA VAL A 103 6.49 -9.87 19.84
C VAL A 103 6.29 -10.46 21.23
N MET A 104 6.34 -11.78 21.37
CA MET A 104 6.14 -12.47 22.66
C MET A 104 7.10 -11.99 23.76
N PRO A 105 8.42 -11.80 23.50
CA PRO A 105 9.33 -11.30 24.53
C PRO A 105 8.99 -9.86 24.96
N ALA A 106 8.53 -9.03 24.03
CA ALA A 106 8.11 -7.66 24.33
C ALA A 106 6.85 -7.65 25.20
N VAL A 107 5.82 -8.44 24.84
CA VAL A 107 4.58 -8.56 25.62
C VAL A 107 4.86 -9.13 27.01
N ALA A 108 5.70 -10.16 27.13
CA ALA A 108 6.07 -10.75 28.42
C ALA A 108 6.82 -9.77 29.34
N LYS A 109 7.63 -8.89 28.75
CA LYS A 109 8.40 -7.88 29.48
C LYS A 109 7.52 -6.72 29.93
N GLU A 110 6.74 -6.13 29.01
CA GLU A 110 5.95 -4.93 29.27
C GLU A 110 4.65 -5.25 30.04
N LYS A 111 4.14 -6.48 29.94
CA LYS A 111 2.91 -6.97 30.63
C LYS A 111 1.71 -6.02 30.47
N PRO A 112 1.30 -5.70 29.22
CA PRO A 112 0.20 -4.78 29.00
C PRO A 112 -1.14 -5.41 29.38
N ASP A 113 -2.11 -4.59 29.79
CA ASP A 113 -3.51 -5.02 29.98
C ASP A 113 -4.27 -5.12 28.64
N VAL A 114 -3.86 -4.32 27.65
CA VAL A 114 -4.49 -4.24 26.33
C VAL A 114 -3.40 -4.24 25.25
N VAL A 115 -3.58 -5.04 24.20
CA VAL A 115 -2.75 -4.99 22.99
C VAL A 115 -3.62 -4.62 21.79
N GLY A 116 -3.25 -3.53 21.11
CA GLY A 116 -3.88 -3.09 19.87
C GLY A 116 -3.08 -3.50 18.63
N ILE A 117 -3.73 -4.12 17.65
CA ILE A 117 -3.11 -4.53 16.38
C ILE A 117 -3.83 -3.84 15.22
N SER A 118 -3.10 -2.99 14.48
CA SER A 118 -3.63 -2.26 13.33
C SER A 118 -3.31 -2.99 12.02
N ILE A 119 -4.35 -3.38 11.28
CA ILE A 119 -4.27 -4.05 9.97
C ILE A 119 -4.71 -3.05 8.89
N GLY A 120 -3.73 -2.32 8.37
CA GLY A 120 -3.94 -1.22 7.42
C GLY A 120 -4.10 -1.69 5.98
N THR A 121 -3.40 -2.74 5.57
CA THR A 121 -3.44 -3.29 4.20
C THR A 121 -3.70 -4.79 4.20
N GLN A 122 -4.22 -5.31 3.07
CA GLN A 122 -4.57 -6.72 2.94
C GLN A 122 -3.37 -7.66 3.22
N MET A 123 -2.16 -7.24 2.83
CA MET A 123 -0.93 -8.02 3.05
C MET A 123 -0.60 -8.21 4.54
N GLN A 124 -1.12 -7.35 5.42
CA GLN A 124 -0.92 -7.45 6.87
C GLN A 124 -1.94 -8.36 7.55
N LEU A 125 -2.97 -8.85 6.85
CA LEU A 125 -4.09 -9.55 7.47
C LEU A 125 -3.66 -10.84 8.17
N LEU A 126 -2.95 -11.73 7.47
CA LEU A 126 -2.51 -13.01 8.04
C LEU A 126 -1.50 -12.79 9.18
N ALA A 127 -0.55 -11.87 9.01
CA ALA A 127 0.43 -11.55 10.05
C ALA A 127 -0.24 -10.99 11.32
N GLY A 128 -1.12 -10.00 11.16
CA GLY A 128 -1.82 -9.35 12.26
C GLY A 128 -2.72 -10.32 13.03
N LEU A 129 -3.52 -11.13 12.33
CA LEU A 129 -4.38 -12.14 12.97
C LEU A 129 -3.56 -13.26 13.63
N THR A 130 -2.41 -13.65 13.06
CA THR A 130 -1.50 -14.61 13.69
C THR A 130 -1.02 -14.08 15.04
N PHE A 131 -0.60 -12.82 15.09
CA PHE A 131 -0.16 -12.20 16.34
C PHE A 131 -1.29 -12.08 17.35
N CYS A 132 -2.49 -11.68 16.92
CA CYS A 132 -3.66 -11.62 17.80
C CYS A 132 -3.89 -12.95 18.53
N LYS A 133 -4.00 -14.05 17.76
CA LYS A 133 -4.27 -15.39 18.30
C LYS A 133 -3.16 -15.86 19.25
N MET A 134 -1.90 -15.74 18.85
CA MET A 134 -0.78 -16.18 19.69
C MET A 134 -0.69 -15.40 21.00
N ILE A 135 -0.96 -14.09 20.98
CA ILE A 135 -0.98 -13.27 22.20
C ILE A 135 -2.13 -13.73 23.11
N LYS A 136 -3.33 -13.92 22.55
CA LYS A 136 -4.52 -14.34 23.30
C LYS A 136 -4.35 -15.73 23.93
N GLU A 137 -3.75 -16.68 23.22
CA GLU A 137 -3.46 -18.03 23.73
C GLU A 137 -2.40 -18.03 24.83
N THR A 138 -1.35 -17.23 24.67
CA THR A 138 -0.22 -17.19 25.61
C THR A 138 -0.54 -16.36 26.85
N PHE A 139 -1.31 -15.29 26.69
CA PHE A 139 -1.63 -14.31 27.73
C PHE A 139 -3.14 -14.05 27.76
N PRO A 140 -3.96 -15.01 28.24
CA PRO A 140 -5.42 -14.94 28.18
C PRO A 140 -6.03 -13.80 29.02
N GLN A 141 -5.26 -13.16 29.88
CA GLN A 141 -5.67 -11.98 30.65
C GLN A 141 -5.55 -10.65 29.85
N ILE A 142 -4.82 -10.64 28.74
CA ILE A 142 -4.62 -9.44 27.91
C ILE A 142 -5.82 -9.30 26.99
N HIS A 143 -6.44 -8.12 26.98
CA HIS A 143 -7.49 -7.82 26.01
C HIS A 143 -6.86 -7.47 24.66
N VAL A 144 -7.13 -8.28 23.63
CA VAL A 144 -6.61 -8.08 22.27
C VAL A 144 -7.66 -7.34 21.44
N VAL A 145 -7.32 -6.14 20.99
CA VAL A 145 -8.17 -5.34 20.08
C VAL A 145 -7.52 -5.21 18.71
N VAL A 146 -8.29 -5.47 17.65
CA VAL A 146 -7.85 -5.29 16.28
C VAL A 146 -8.50 -4.05 15.66
N GLY A 147 -7.82 -3.39 14.73
CA GLY A 147 -8.36 -2.25 13.99
C GLY A 147 -7.70 -2.08 12.64
N GLY A 148 -7.93 -0.93 12.01
CA GLY A 148 -7.35 -0.59 10.71
C GLY A 148 -8.32 -0.72 9.53
N ASN A 149 -7.88 -0.26 8.37
CA ASN A 149 -8.74 -0.10 7.19
C ASN A 149 -9.31 -1.44 6.70
N VAL A 150 -8.52 -2.52 6.74
CA VAL A 150 -8.99 -3.86 6.33
C VAL A 150 -10.11 -4.36 7.23
N ILE A 151 -9.97 -4.20 8.55
CA ILE A 151 -11.02 -4.57 9.52
C ILE A 151 -12.30 -3.79 9.24
N THR A 152 -12.19 -2.50 8.95
CA THR A 152 -13.33 -1.64 8.58
C THR A 152 -14.02 -2.12 7.31
N ARG A 153 -13.26 -2.55 6.30
CA ARG A 153 -13.80 -3.08 5.04
C ARG A 153 -14.45 -4.46 5.20
N LEU A 154 -14.02 -5.23 6.19
CA LEU A 154 -14.58 -6.55 6.51
C LEU A 154 -15.70 -6.50 7.57
N GLN A 155 -16.11 -5.32 8.03
CA GLN A 155 -17.05 -5.14 9.15
C GLN A 155 -18.34 -5.96 9.05
N GLU A 156 -18.87 -6.16 7.84
CA GLU A 156 -20.11 -6.88 7.60
C GLU A 156 -19.96 -8.40 7.77
N ASP A 157 -18.79 -8.93 7.46
CA ASP A 157 -18.54 -10.38 7.48
C ASP A 157 -17.82 -10.81 8.73
N LEU A 158 -16.89 -10.00 9.24
CA LEU A 158 -16.17 -10.31 10.48
C LEU A 158 -17.15 -10.60 11.64
N ALA A 159 -18.23 -9.82 11.74
CA ALA A 159 -19.28 -10.02 12.75
C ALA A 159 -20.12 -11.30 12.55
N LYS A 160 -20.01 -12.00 11.41
CA LYS A 160 -20.68 -13.29 11.15
C LYS A 160 -19.84 -14.49 11.59
N HIS A 161 -18.57 -14.26 11.92
CA HIS A 161 -17.59 -15.30 12.23
C HIS A 161 -17.18 -15.23 13.71
N GLU A 162 -17.99 -15.83 14.58
CA GLU A 162 -17.74 -15.82 16.04
C GLU A 162 -16.36 -16.33 16.42
N GLN A 163 -15.81 -17.27 15.65
CA GLN A 163 -14.50 -17.86 15.91
C GLN A 163 -13.36 -16.84 15.97
N PHE A 164 -13.43 -15.74 15.20
CA PHE A 164 -12.42 -14.68 15.32
C PHE A 164 -12.46 -13.99 16.70
N PHE A 165 -13.64 -13.81 17.28
CA PHE A 165 -13.82 -13.16 18.57
C PHE A 165 -13.62 -14.10 19.76
N THR A 166 -13.65 -15.43 19.54
CA THR A 166 -13.34 -16.41 20.58
C THR A 166 -11.85 -16.74 20.61
N ASP A 167 -11.25 -16.98 19.44
CA ASP A 167 -9.94 -17.63 19.36
C ASP A 167 -8.82 -16.64 18.98
N VAL A 168 -9.16 -15.52 18.34
CA VAL A 168 -8.15 -14.64 17.70
C VAL A 168 -8.02 -13.30 18.42
N PHE A 169 -9.09 -12.55 18.65
CA PHE A 169 -9.08 -11.27 19.37
C PHE A 169 -10.37 -11.10 20.19
N ASP A 170 -10.47 -10.08 21.03
CA ASP A 170 -11.63 -9.82 21.91
C ASP A 170 -12.58 -8.76 21.36
N SER A 171 -12.03 -7.81 20.59
CA SER A 171 -12.80 -6.71 20.00
C SER A 171 -12.17 -6.17 18.72
N ALA A 172 -12.98 -5.49 17.91
CA ALA A 172 -12.58 -4.83 16.68
C ALA A 172 -13.04 -3.37 16.68
N ILE A 173 -12.16 -2.43 16.39
CA ILE A 173 -12.49 -1.01 16.19
C ILE A 173 -12.55 -0.72 14.69
N LEU A 174 -13.69 -0.17 14.26
CA LEU A 174 -13.94 0.24 12.88
C LEU A 174 -13.56 1.72 12.67
N TYR A 175 -13.33 2.10 11.42
CA TYR A 175 -13.07 3.49 11.01
C TYR A 175 -11.87 4.12 11.76
N GLU A 176 -12.06 5.31 12.32
CA GLU A 176 -11.09 6.00 13.17
C GLU A 176 -11.17 5.47 14.60
N GLY A 177 -10.00 5.32 15.22
CA GLY A 177 -9.85 4.53 16.43
C GLY A 177 -9.40 5.32 17.66
N GLU A 178 -9.06 6.59 17.52
CA GLU A 178 -8.42 7.38 18.58
C GLU A 178 -9.31 7.52 19.83
N HIS A 179 -10.54 8.02 19.69
CA HIS A 179 -11.49 8.06 20.82
C HIS A 179 -12.08 6.68 21.15
N ALA A 180 -12.31 5.83 20.14
CA ALA A 180 -12.88 4.50 20.36
C ALA A 180 -11.96 3.62 21.22
N LEU A 181 -10.65 3.66 20.99
CA LEU A 181 -9.67 2.92 21.77
C LEU A 181 -9.56 3.47 23.20
N LEU A 182 -9.55 4.79 23.36
CA LEU A 182 -9.59 5.42 24.69
C LEU A 182 -10.83 4.96 25.47
N TRP A 183 -12.00 5.03 24.84
CA TRP A 183 -13.25 4.62 25.48
C TRP A 183 -13.30 3.12 25.74
N LEU A 184 -12.72 2.29 24.88
CA LEU A 184 -12.57 0.86 25.16
C LEU A 184 -11.73 0.63 26.43
N ILE A 185 -10.59 1.31 26.57
CA ILE A 185 -9.73 1.19 27.75
C ILE A 185 -10.48 1.63 29.02
N GLU A 186 -11.17 2.77 28.99
CA GLU A 186 -12.02 3.23 30.11
C GLU A 186 -13.16 2.23 30.42
N ALA A 187 -13.73 1.58 29.40
CA ALA A 187 -14.77 0.56 29.60
C ALA A 187 -14.22 -0.69 30.31
N LEU A 188 -13.02 -1.13 29.91
CA LEU A 188 -12.33 -2.25 30.55
C LEU A 188 -11.94 -1.94 32.00
N ASN A 189 -11.67 -0.68 32.31
CA ASN A 189 -11.43 -0.19 33.68
C ASN A 189 -12.72 0.04 34.50
N GLY A 190 -13.90 -0.17 33.91
CA GLY A 190 -15.19 0.02 34.59
C GLY A 190 -15.62 1.49 34.73
N GLU A 191 -14.96 2.41 34.03
CA GLU A 191 -15.27 3.84 34.05
C GLU A 191 -16.42 4.22 33.10
N ARG A 192 -16.74 3.33 32.16
CA ARG A 192 -17.90 3.45 31.26
C ARG A 192 -18.46 2.09 30.85
N THR A 193 -19.63 2.10 30.23
CA THR A 193 -20.22 0.87 29.67
C THR A 193 -19.65 0.56 28.30
N ILE A 194 -19.31 -0.71 28.03
CA ILE A 194 -18.76 -1.13 26.73
C ILE A 194 -19.71 -0.82 25.56
N ALA A 195 -21.03 -0.85 25.79
CA ALA A 195 -22.05 -0.49 24.81
C ALA A 195 -22.03 0.99 24.38
N SER A 196 -21.35 1.87 25.13
CA SER A 196 -21.17 3.29 24.79
C SER A 196 -19.93 3.57 23.94
N VAL A 197 -19.06 2.57 23.73
CA VAL A 197 -17.82 2.76 22.95
C VAL A 197 -18.18 2.86 21.46
N PRO A 198 -17.91 3.98 20.78
CA PRO A 198 -18.24 4.12 19.37
C PRO A 198 -17.36 3.21 18.51
N ASN A 199 -17.82 2.91 17.30
CA ASN A 199 -17.07 2.14 16.30
C ASN A 199 -16.70 0.70 16.72
N LEU A 200 -17.19 0.20 17.86
CA LEU A 200 -16.75 -1.06 18.45
C LEU A 200 -17.61 -2.24 18.01
N ILE A 201 -16.94 -3.33 17.61
CA ILE A 201 -17.49 -4.68 17.63
C ILE A 201 -16.82 -5.43 18.78
N TYR A 202 -17.59 -6.11 19.62
CA TYR A 202 -17.06 -6.90 20.73
C TYR A 202 -17.90 -8.15 20.94
N ARG A 203 -17.39 -9.09 21.73
CA ARG A 203 -18.13 -10.30 22.13
C ARG A 203 -18.33 -10.34 23.64
N ASP A 204 -19.52 -10.75 24.06
CA ASP A 204 -19.81 -11.10 25.45
C ASP A 204 -20.56 -12.45 25.54
N ALA A 205 -21.07 -12.80 26.72
CA ALA A 205 -21.79 -14.05 26.96
C ALA A 205 -23.08 -14.23 26.14
N SER A 206 -23.64 -13.14 25.59
CA SER A 206 -24.83 -13.15 24.75
C SER A 206 -24.53 -13.18 23.24
N GLY A 207 -23.26 -13.07 22.87
CA GLY A 207 -22.80 -13.17 21.47
C GLY A 207 -21.97 -11.96 21.03
N ILE A 208 -21.89 -11.76 19.71
CA ILE A 208 -21.19 -10.63 19.10
C ILE A 208 -22.13 -9.42 19.04
N HIS A 209 -21.63 -8.28 19.46
CA HIS A 209 -22.32 -6.99 19.44
C HIS A 209 -21.57 -6.02 18.56
N ARG A 210 -22.33 -5.22 17.80
CA ARG A 210 -21.83 -4.04 17.11
C ARG A 210 -22.52 -2.83 17.72
N ASN A 211 -21.74 -1.93 18.30
CA ASN A 211 -22.29 -0.69 18.83
C ASN A 211 -22.80 0.19 17.68
N PRO A 212 -24.00 0.81 17.83
CA PRO A 212 -24.63 1.56 16.75
C PRO A 212 -24.02 2.95 16.53
N GLU A 213 -23.35 3.50 17.54
CA GLU A 213 -22.74 4.83 17.47
C GLU A 213 -21.45 4.77 16.66
N VAL A 214 -21.37 5.64 15.65
CA VAL A 214 -20.16 5.87 14.86
C VAL A 214 -19.62 7.26 15.18
N TYR A 215 -18.36 7.32 15.60
CA TYR A 215 -17.67 8.57 15.92
C TYR A 215 -16.59 8.86 14.88
N THR A 216 -16.53 10.11 14.42
CA THR A 216 -15.48 10.59 13.54
C THR A 216 -14.63 11.65 14.23
N GLU A 217 -13.33 11.58 13.98
CA GLU A 217 -12.40 12.41 14.72
C GLU A 217 -12.43 13.87 14.27
N LYS A 218 -12.41 14.76 15.26
CA LYS A 218 -12.19 16.19 15.01
C LYS A 218 -10.70 16.40 14.78
N THR A 219 -10.30 16.58 13.52
CA THR A 219 -8.90 16.76 13.08
C THR A 219 -8.13 17.84 13.84
N THR A 220 -8.82 18.88 14.32
CA THR A 220 -8.22 19.98 15.09
C THR A 220 -7.98 19.66 16.57
N ALA A 221 -8.62 18.62 17.11
CA ALA A 221 -8.51 18.20 18.51
C ALA A 221 -7.54 17.02 18.71
N LEU A 222 -7.12 16.35 17.63
CA LEU A 222 -6.18 15.25 17.72
C LEU A 222 -4.78 15.74 18.16
N PRO A 223 -4.08 14.98 19.01
CA PRO A 223 -2.70 15.27 19.37
C PRO A 223 -1.77 15.06 18.18
N LEU A 224 -0.50 15.46 18.35
CA LEU A 224 0.55 15.10 17.41
C LEU A 224 0.70 13.58 17.34
N PRO A 225 0.96 13.00 16.15
CA PRO A 225 1.38 11.62 16.04
C PRO A 225 2.62 11.35 16.90
N ASP A 226 2.58 10.26 17.66
CA ASP A 226 3.70 9.81 18.48
C ASP A 226 4.40 8.61 17.83
N PHE A 227 5.72 8.73 17.69
CA PHE A 227 6.61 7.72 17.14
C PHE A 227 7.63 7.25 18.19
N ASP A 228 7.50 7.71 19.44
CA ASP A 228 8.34 7.26 20.54
C ASP A 228 8.18 5.75 20.76
N GLY A 229 9.28 5.09 21.11
CA GLY A 229 9.32 3.63 21.31
C GLY A 229 9.41 2.81 20.01
N LEU A 230 9.17 3.40 18.84
CA LEU A 230 9.42 2.73 17.56
C LEU A 230 10.93 2.65 17.26
N PRO A 231 11.42 1.56 16.65
CA PRO A 231 12.82 1.42 16.27
C PRO A 231 13.11 2.19 14.97
N LEU A 232 13.03 3.52 15.03
CA LEU A 232 13.14 4.42 13.87
C LEU A 232 14.47 4.29 13.12
N ASP A 233 15.53 3.84 13.79
CA ASP A 233 16.86 3.56 13.23
C ASP A 233 16.92 2.26 12.43
N ARG A 234 15.89 1.40 12.50
CA ARG A 234 15.85 0.11 11.80
C ARG A 234 15.18 0.17 10.43
N TYR A 235 14.58 1.29 10.04
CA TYR A 235 14.00 1.43 8.71
C TYR A 235 15.07 1.34 7.61
N PHE A 236 14.72 0.85 6.43
CA PHE A 236 15.66 0.66 5.31
C PHE A 236 15.88 1.96 4.50
N VAL A 237 16.20 3.03 5.21
CA VAL A 237 16.51 4.36 4.67
C VAL A 237 17.63 5.02 5.48
N PRO A 238 18.49 5.85 4.86
CA PRO A 238 19.55 6.57 5.58
C PRO A 238 19.04 7.79 6.34
N GLU A 239 17.89 8.33 5.96
CA GLU A 239 17.29 9.52 6.55
C GLU A 239 15.85 9.19 6.96
N LEU A 240 15.47 9.57 8.18
CA LEU A 240 14.13 9.31 8.72
C LEU A 240 13.08 10.11 7.95
N ILE A 241 12.08 9.39 7.43
CA ILE A 241 10.90 9.97 6.78
C ILE A 241 9.69 9.78 7.71
N ILE A 242 9.09 10.87 8.15
CA ILE A 242 7.92 10.83 9.02
C ILE A 242 6.63 10.95 8.20
N PRO A 243 5.68 10.01 8.34
CA PRO A 243 4.36 10.18 7.74
C PRO A 243 3.58 11.24 8.52
N TYR A 244 2.85 12.08 7.80
CA TYR A 244 1.94 13.07 8.36
C TYR A 244 0.65 13.08 7.55
N LEU A 245 -0.48 13.18 8.23
CA LEU A 245 -1.79 13.16 7.60
C LEU A 245 -2.46 14.52 7.77
N ALA A 246 -2.51 15.33 6.70
CA ALA A 246 -3.12 16.65 6.75
C ALA A 246 -4.66 16.59 6.63
N THR A 247 -5.19 15.48 6.13
CA THR A 247 -6.62 15.28 5.85
C THR A 247 -7.06 13.85 6.14
N ARG A 248 -8.31 13.69 6.59
CA ARG A 248 -9.00 12.40 6.67
C ARG A 248 -9.93 12.28 5.48
N GLY A 249 -9.92 11.14 4.79
CA GLY A 249 -10.68 10.92 3.57
C GLY A 249 -10.11 11.66 2.35
N CYS A 250 -10.93 11.88 1.32
CA CYS A 250 -10.50 12.45 0.04
C CYS A 250 -11.47 13.55 -0.42
N TYR A 251 -10.96 14.75 -0.69
CA TYR A 251 -11.79 15.90 -1.10
C TYR A 251 -12.51 15.66 -2.43
N TRP A 252 -11.97 14.79 -3.29
CA TRP A 252 -12.62 14.41 -4.54
C TRP A 252 -13.71 13.38 -4.30
N GLY A 253 -13.38 12.29 -3.58
CA GLY A 253 -14.32 11.32 -3.00
C GLY A 253 -15.37 10.70 -3.92
N ARG A 254 -15.25 10.83 -5.25
CA ARG A 254 -16.26 10.44 -6.25
C ARG A 254 -15.83 9.36 -7.23
N CYS A 255 -14.52 9.04 -7.26
CA CYS A 255 -14.00 8.08 -8.24
C CYS A 255 -14.75 6.73 -8.16
N THR A 256 -15.33 6.30 -9.28
CA THR A 256 -16.25 5.15 -9.30
C THR A 256 -15.56 3.80 -9.07
N PHE A 257 -14.24 3.76 -9.26
CA PHE A 257 -13.35 2.61 -9.00
C PHE A 257 -12.74 2.58 -7.60
N CYS A 258 -12.88 3.64 -6.80
CA CYS A 258 -12.11 3.80 -5.58
C CYS A 258 -12.92 3.39 -4.35
N ASP A 259 -12.31 2.63 -3.44
CA ASP A 259 -12.92 2.23 -2.17
C ASP A 259 -12.19 2.79 -0.93
N HIS A 260 -11.17 3.64 -1.11
CA HIS A 260 -10.45 4.30 -0.01
C HIS A 260 -11.39 5.01 0.96
N GLY A 261 -12.44 5.65 0.43
CA GLY A 261 -13.47 6.31 1.24
C GLY A 261 -14.18 5.41 2.25
N GLN A 262 -14.19 4.08 2.08
CA GLN A 262 -14.82 3.18 3.04
C GLN A 262 -14.11 3.09 4.40
N GLY A 263 -12.82 3.43 4.44
CA GLY A 263 -12.07 3.49 5.69
C GLY A 263 -12.54 4.63 6.61
N TYR A 264 -13.32 5.57 6.08
CA TYR A 264 -13.81 6.75 6.79
C TYR A 264 -15.34 6.77 6.77
N PHE A 265 -15.95 7.28 7.83
CA PHE A 265 -17.39 7.49 7.85
C PHE A 265 -17.79 8.79 7.14
N ASP A 266 -17.06 9.90 7.37
CA ASP A 266 -17.23 11.11 6.56
C ASP A 266 -16.30 11.09 5.35
N GLN A 267 -16.70 11.80 4.29
CA GLN A 267 -15.97 11.81 3.02
C GLN A 267 -14.62 12.53 3.09
N TYR A 268 -14.56 13.68 3.78
CA TYR A 268 -13.36 14.52 3.81
C TYR A 268 -13.35 15.50 4.98
N ARG A 269 -12.22 15.59 5.71
CA ARG A 269 -11.93 16.62 6.72
C ARG A 269 -10.47 17.02 6.65
N GLY A 270 -10.16 18.32 6.65
CA GLY A 270 -8.78 18.83 6.63
C GLY A 270 -8.34 19.45 7.95
N VAL A 271 -7.04 19.44 8.22
CA VAL A 271 -6.40 20.23 9.27
C VAL A 271 -6.18 21.67 8.75
N PRO A 272 -6.43 22.72 9.56
CA PRO A 272 -6.12 24.10 9.19
C PRO A 272 -4.65 24.29 8.81
N VAL A 273 -4.38 25.10 7.78
CA VAL A 273 -3.02 25.31 7.23
C VAL A 273 -1.99 25.70 8.30
N GLN A 274 -2.36 26.61 9.20
CA GLN A 274 -1.48 27.05 10.29
C GLN A 274 -1.11 25.87 11.20
N GLN A 275 -2.11 25.08 11.59
CA GLN A 275 -1.91 23.90 12.42
C GLN A 275 -1.08 22.84 11.70
N VAL A 276 -1.24 22.64 10.39
CA VAL A 276 -0.37 21.74 9.61
C VAL A 276 1.09 22.15 9.74
N VAL A 277 1.42 23.43 9.50
CA VAL A 277 2.82 23.89 9.56
C VAL A 277 3.38 23.87 10.99
N GLU A 278 2.57 24.20 11.99
CA GLU A 278 2.94 24.09 13.41
C GLU A 278 3.24 22.63 13.79
N GLN A 279 2.40 21.69 13.38
CA GLN A 279 2.59 20.27 13.67
C GLN A 279 3.84 19.71 12.96
N ILE A 280 4.07 20.07 11.70
CA ILE A 280 5.29 19.71 10.97
C ILE A 280 6.54 20.24 11.68
N LYS A 281 6.54 21.51 12.13
CA LYS A 281 7.66 22.06 12.93
C LYS A 281 7.88 21.27 14.21
N ALA A 282 6.82 20.96 14.94
CA ALA A 282 6.90 20.21 16.20
C ALA A 282 7.46 18.80 15.97
N LEU A 283 7.01 18.09 14.93
CA LEU A 283 7.51 16.76 14.57
C LEU A 283 8.98 16.82 14.12
N ARG A 284 9.32 17.78 13.26
CA ARG A 284 10.70 18.04 12.79
C ARG A 284 11.64 18.24 13.97
N ASP A 285 11.22 19.05 14.94
CA ASP A 285 12.04 19.39 16.10
C ASP A 285 12.07 18.25 17.14
N LYS A 286 10.97 17.52 17.36
CA LYS A 286 10.93 16.37 18.29
C LYS A 286 11.82 15.23 17.81
N TYR A 287 11.72 14.85 16.54
CA TYR A 287 12.40 13.67 16.00
C TYR A 287 13.68 13.99 15.22
N GLN A 288 14.06 15.27 15.12
CA GLN A 288 15.22 15.74 14.35
C GLN A 288 15.19 15.27 12.88
N CYS A 289 13.99 15.08 12.32
CA CYS A 289 13.81 14.66 10.93
C CYS A 289 13.66 15.89 10.03
N ARG A 290 13.94 15.74 8.73
CA ARG A 290 13.68 16.79 7.73
C ARG A 290 12.76 16.33 6.60
N HIS A 291 12.37 15.06 6.57
CA HIS A 291 11.67 14.45 5.46
C HIS A 291 10.29 14.00 5.91
N PHE A 292 9.29 14.41 5.14
CA PHE A 292 7.88 14.15 5.45
C PHE A 292 7.17 13.52 4.27
N LEU A 293 6.43 12.44 4.53
CA LEU A 293 5.46 11.89 3.60
C LEU A 293 4.08 12.40 4.04
N PHE A 294 3.45 13.25 3.23
CA PHE A 294 2.04 13.56 3.42
C PHE A 294 1.23 12.36 2.92
N SER A 295 0.72 11.56 3.84
CA SER A 295 0.05 10.28 3.59
C SER A 295 -1.44 10.44 3.25
N ASP A 296 -1.84 11.63 2.82
CA ASP A 296 -3.20 11.96 2.40
C ASP A 296 -3.62 11.13 1.18
N GLU A 297 -4.90 10.69 1.16
CA GLU A 297 -5.47 9.91 0.04
C GLU A 297 -5.35 10.64 -1.31
N SER A 298 -5.48 11.97 -1.26
CA SER A 298 -5.13 12.87 -2.35
C SER A 298 -4.95 14.26 -1.78
N TYR A 299 -3.76 14.82 -1.91
CA TYR A 299 -3.45 16.13 -1.36
C TYR A 299 -4.29 17.23 -2.02
N PRO A 300 -5.05 18.03 -1.27
CA PRO A 300 -5.91 19.07 -1.85
C PRO A 300 -5.10 20.20 -2.51
N PRO A 301 -5.49 20.71 -3.69
CA PRO A 301 -4.77 21.80 -4.36
C PRO A 301 -4.72 23.08 -3.53
N ALA A 302 -5.74 23.33 -2.68
CA ALA A 302 -5.74 24.47 -1.77
C ALA A 302 -4.69 24.33 -0.65
N LEU A 303 -4.49 23.12 -0.11
CA LEU A 303 -3.41 22.84 0.85
C LEU A 303 -2.06 22.90 0.16
N PHE A 304 -1.92 22.33 -1.05
CA PHE A 304 -0.71 22.39 -1.86
C PHE A 304 -0.17 23.82 -1.98
N LYS A 305 -1.03 24.79 -2.33
CA LYS A 305 -0.64 26.20 -2.43
C LYS A 305 -0.32 26.82 -1.07
N LYS A 306 -1.25 26.72 -0.11
CA LYS A 306 -1.17 27.48 1.15
C LYS A 306 -0.11 26.94 2.10
N VAL A 307 0.05 25.62 2.19
CA VAL A 307 1.11 24.99 2.99
C VAL A 307 2.47 25.29 2.38
N SER A 308 2.64 25.17 1.05
CA SER A 308 3.91 25.52 0.40
C SER A 308 4.31 26.97 0.67
N GLN A 309 3.38 27.92 0.54
CA GLN A 309 3.63 29.33 0.86
C GLN A 309 4.09 29.50 2.31
N LEU A 310 3.35 28.93 3.26
CA LEU A 310 3.64 29.11 4.68
C LEU A 310 4.94 28.43 5.11
N LEU A 311 5.30 27.29 4.51
CA LEU A 311 6.58 26.62 4.71
C LEU A 311 7.76 27.51 4.28
N VAL A 312 7.63 28.21 3.16
CA VAL A 312 8.65 29.16 2.66
C VAL A 312 8.72 30.41 3.54
N ASP A 313 7.58 31.03 3.83
CA ASP A 313 7.51 32.26 4.62
C ASP A 313 8.11 32.08 6.02
N GLN A 314 7.89 30.92 6.62
CA GLN A 314 8.41 30.58 7.95
C GLN A 314 9.75 29.84 7.94
N GLN A 315 10.38 29.69 6.76
CA GLN A 315 11.68 29.04 6.58
C GLN A 315 11.77 27.67 7.28
N VAL A 316 10.75 26.83 7.10
CA VAL A 316 10.62 25.56 7.85
C VAL A 316 11.68 24.54 7.42
N GLY A 317 12.14 24.57 6.17
CA GLY A 317 13.32 23.81 5.74
C GLY A 317 13.16 22.29 5.78
N ILE A 318 11.96 21.78 5.45
CA ILE A 318 11.71 20.34 5.27
C ILE A 318 11.76 19.96 3.79
N LYS A 319 11.80 18.65 3.53
CA LYS A 319 11.59 18.01 2.24
C LYS A 319 10.33 17.16 2.34
N TRP A 320 9.52 17.14 1.29
CA TRP A 320 8.27 16.40 1.35
C TRP A 320 7.81 15.81 0.02
N THR A 321 6.94 14.82 0.15
CA THR A 321 6.29 14.10 -0.94
C THR A 321 4.84 13.82 -0.58
N THR A 322 3.98 13.63 -1.58
CA THR A 322 2.56 13.31 -1.39
C THR A 322 1.97 12.63 -2.63
N LEU A 323 0.80 12.00 -2.45
CA LEU A 323 -0.10 11.66 -3.54
C LEU A 323 -0.98 12.86 -3.87
N ILE A 324 -1.20 13.15 -5.16
CA ILE A 324 -2.01 14.28 -5.61
C ILE A 324 -2.69 13.98 -6.95
N ARG A 325 -3.85 14.60 -7.19
CA ARG A 325 -4.53 14.53 -8.50
C ARG A 325 -3.98 15.58 -9.47
N PHE A 326 -4.18 15.33 -10.76
CA PHE A 326 -4.10 16.40 -11.74
C PHE A 326 -5.27 17.38 -11.55
N GLU A 327 -4.94 18.66 -11.45
CA GLU A 327 -5.86 19.70 -11.00
C GLU A 327 -5.81 20.91 -11.92
N GLU A 328 -6.97 21.32 -12.44
CA GLU A 328 -7.14 22.49 -13.32
C GLU A 328 -6.70 23.78 -12.59
N THR A 329 -6.80 23.80 -11.26
CA THR A 329 -6.39 24.93 -10.42
C THR A 329 -4.87 25.04 -10.23
N LEU A 330 -4.07 24.06 -10.69
CA LEU A 330 -2.61 24.03 -10.58
C LEU A 330 -1.91 24.28 -11.93
N GLN A 331 -2.45 25.19 -12.76
CA GLN A 331 -1.93 25.49 -14.10
C GLN A 331 -1.01 26.71 -14.18
N ASP A 332 -0.50 27.16 -13.04
CA ASP A 332 0.41 28.30 -12.93
C ASP A 332 1.80 27.85 -12.48
N GLN A 333 2.84 28.20 -13.25
CA GLN A 333 4.22 27.78 -13.01
C GLN A 333 4.73 28.28 -11.65
N GLU A 334 4.34 29.48 -11.22
CA GLU A 334 4.79 30.05 -9.93
C GLU A 334 4.37 29.18 -8.74
N THR A 335 3.23 28.49 -8.85
CA THR A 335 2.76 27.55 -7.82
C THR A 335 3.70 26.36 -7.68
N TRP A 336 4.24 25.84 -8.79
CA TRP A 336 5.16 24.70 -8.79
C TRP A 336 6.57 25.11 -8.34
N ASP A 337 7.04 26.28 -8.78
CA ASP A 337 8.32 26.85 -8.33
C ASP A 337 8.29 27.11 -6.80
N LEU A 338 7.16 27.59 -6.28
CA LEU A 338 6.92 27.76 -4.85
C LEU A 338 6.93 26.43 -4.10
N ALA A 339 6.26 25.40 -4.63
CA ALA A 339 6.24 24.07 -4.02
C ALA A 339 7.63 23.44 -3.96
N ALA A 340 8.42 23.56 -5.03
CA ALA A 340 9.82 23.12 -5.06
C ALA A 340 10.67 23.87 -4.02
N LYS A 341 10.50 25.20 -3.94
CA LYS A 341 11.15 26.03 -2.91
C LYS A 341 10.72 25.66 -1.48
N ALA A 342 9.47 25.23 -1.29
CA ALA A 342 8.94 24.72 -0.04
C ALA A 342 9.43 23.30 0.31
N GLY A 343 10.21 22.67 -0.56
CA GLY A 343 10.79 21.36 -0.34
C GLY A 343 10.05 20.18 -0.96
N CYS A 344 9.06 20.41 -1.83
CA CYS A 344 8.39 19.34 -2.58
C CYS A 344 9.40 18.66 -3.52
N CYS A 345 9.62 17.36 -3.35
CA CYS A 345 10.60 16.60 -4.14
C CYS A 345 9.94 15.68 -5.17
N THR A 346 8.94 14.91 -4.74
CA THR A 346 8.28 13.90 -5.60
C THR A 346 6.76 14.00 -5.42
N LEU A 347 6.03 13.75 -6.50
CA LEU A 347 4.57 13.70 -6.51
C LEU A 347 4.09 12.45 -7.21
N TYR A 348 3.12 11.78 -6.60
CA TYR A 348 2.50 10.55 -7.07
C TYR A 348 1.11 10.86 -7.59
N TYR A 349 0.92 10.68 -8.89
CA TYR A 349 -0.32 11.03 -9.57
C TYR A 349 -1.10 9.79 -9.95
N GLY A 350 -2.33 9.67 -9.45
CA GLY A 350 -3.30 8.79 -10.09
C GLY A 350 -3.73 9.42 -11.41
N MET A 351 -3.24 8.91 -12.54
CA MET A 351 -3.71 9.28 -13.88
C MET A 351 -4.88 8.37 -14.28
N GLU A 352 -4.75 7.08 -14.03
CA GLU A 352 -5.61 5.97 -14.46
C GLU A 352 -5.67 5.78 -15.99
N SER A 353 -6.09 6.80 -16.73
CA SER A 353 -6.25 6.77 -18.18
C SER A 353 -5.92 8.14 -18.78
N ALA A 354 -5.53 8.18 -20.06
CA ALA A 354 -5.42 9.42 -20.83
C ALA A 354 -6.67 9.74 -21.67
N SER A 355 -7.63 8.79 -21.78
CA SER A 355 -8.90 9.02 -22.45
C SER A 355 -9.85 9.81 -21.55
N GLU A 356 -10.25 11.00 -22.00
CA GLU A 356 -11.20 11.84 -21.25
C GLU A 356 -12.56 11.15 -21.09
N ARG A 357 -12.97 10.29 -22.04
CA ARG A 357 -14.23 9.53 -21.91
C ARG A 357 -14.12 8.52 -20.77
N VAL A 358 -13.03 7.75 -20.69
CA VAL A 358 -12.79 6.79 -19.62
C VAL A 358 -12.68 7.51 -18.26
N LEU A 359 -11.96 8.64 -18.20
CA LEU A 359 -11.88 9.47 -17.00
C LEU A 359 -13.24 10.04 -16.56
N ASN A 360 -14.17 10.27 -17.48
CA ASN A 360 -15.54 10.65 -17.16
C ASN A 360 -16.37 9.46 -16.63
N LEU A 361 -16.19 8.25 -17.17
CA LEU A 361 -16.80 7.03 -16.60
C LEU A 361 -16.31 6.77 -15.16
N MET A 362 -15.04 7.12 -14.89
CA MET A 362 -14.44 7.05 -13.56
C MET A 362 -14.93 8.14 -12.60
N ASP A 363 -15.72 9.12 -13.04
CA ASP A 363 -16.03 10.37 -12.30
C ASP A 363 -14.74 11.03 -11.77
N LYS A 364 -13.70 11.08 -12.62
CA LYS A 364 -12.41 11.71 -12.34
C LYS A 364 -12.32 13.10 -12.96
N HIS A 365 -12.92 13.30 -14.13
CA HIS A 365 -13.04 14.59 -14.82
C HIS A 365 -11.72 15.35 -15.02
N ALA A 366 -10.58 14.64 -15.08
CA ALA A 366 -9.31 15.24 -15.46
C ALA A 366 -9.25 15.37 -16.99
N LYS A 367 -8.79 16.52 -17.49
CA LYS A 367 -8.56 16.73 -18.92
C LYS A 367 -7.15 16.34 -19.29
N LYS A 368 -6.97 15.78 -20.48
CA LYS A 368 -5.65 15.36 -20.99
C LYS A 368 -4.66 16.53 -21.04
N SER A 369 -5.14 17.72 -21.42
CA SER A 369 -4.34 18.96 -21.45
C SER A 369 -3.86 19.41 -20.06
N VAL A 370 -4.69 19.22 -19.03
CA VAL A 370 -4.33 19.54 -17.63
C VAL A 370 -3.29 18.56 -17.11
N ILE A 371 -3.46 17.26 -17.39
CA ILE A 371 -2.49 16.22 -17.04
C ILE A 371 -1.11 16.59 -17.62
N GLN A 372 -1.07 16.82 -18.94
CA GLN A 372 0.16 17.18 -19.64
C GLN A 372 0.79 18.45 -19.05
N ARG A 373 0.01 19.52 -18.85
CA ARG A 373 0.53 20.79 -18.34
C ARG A 373 1.09 20.67 -16.93
N ASN A 374 0.40 19.99 -16.02
CA ASN A 374 0.87 19.79 -14.65
C ASN A 374 2.17 18.98 -14.62
N LEU A 375 2.29 17.92 -15.42
CA LEU A 375 3.53 17.14 -15.54
C LEU A 375 4.70 18.03 -15.99
N HIS A 376 4.51 18.84 -17.03
CA HIS A 376 5.55 19.73 -17.55
C HIS A 376 5.97 20.80 -16.52
N MET A 377 5.02 21.42 -15.82
CA MET A 377 5.30 22.46 -14.84
C MET A 377 6.03 21.92 -13.61
N ALA A 378 5.60 20.75 -13.11
CA ALA A 378 6.27 20.04 -12.03
C ALA A 378 7.70 19.64 -12.42
N ALA A 379 7.87 19.02 -13.60
CA ALA A 379 9.17 18.59 -14.09
C ALA A 379 10.14 19.78 -14.27
N LYS A 380 9.65 20.90 -14.82
CA LYS A 380 10.43 22.14 -14.97
C LYS A 380 10.88 22.72 -13.63
N SER A 381 10.10 22.52 -12.56
CA SER A 381 10.43 22.98 -11.20
C SER A 381 11.41 22.06 -10.46
N GLY A 382 11.86 20.97 -11.09
CA GLY A 382 12.70 19.96 -10.45
C GLY A 382 11.93 18.96 -9.59
N ILE A 383 10.60 18.93 -9.67
CA ILE A 383 9.76 17.96 -8.95
C ILE A 383 9.67 16.68 -9.79
N TRP A 384 9.87 15.54 -9.14
CA TRP A 384 9.76 14.23 -9.76
C TRP A 384 8.29 13.82 -9.90
N ASN A 385 7.91 13.41 -11.10
CA ASN A 385 6.56 12.92 -11.41
C ASN A 385 6.57 11.39 -11.46
N HIS A 386 5.80 10.76 -10.56
CA HIS A 386 5.44 9.36 -10.63
C HIS A 386 3.98 9.23 -11.09
N VAL A 387 3.72 8.50 -12.17
CA VAL A 387 2.38 8.34 -12.74
C VAL A 387 1.85 6.92 -12.51
N MET A 388 0.64 6.80 -11.96
CA MET A 388 -0.07 5.53 -11.81
C MET A 388 -1.22 5.47 -12.83
N ALA A 389 -1.30 4.38 -13.58
CA ALA A 389 -2.32 4.14 -14.59
C ALA A 389 -2.79 2.68 -14.57
N PHE A 390 -3.93 2.37 -15.18
CA PHE A 390 -4.35 0.99 -15.37
C PHE A 390 -5.22 0.82 -16.62
N TYR A 391 -5.20 -0.39 -17.19
CA TYR A 391 -6.10 -0.78 -18.29
C TYR A 391 -7.31 -1.55 -17.78
N GLY A 392 -8.37 -1.57 -18.57
CA GLY A 392 -9.51 -2.48 -18.41
C GLY A 392 -10.59 -1.94 -17.47
N PHE A 393 -10.69 -0.61 -17.31
CA PHE A 393 -11.86 -0.05 -16.64
C PHE A 393 -13.13 -0.44 -17.41
N PRO A 394 -14.20 -0.90 -16.76
CA PRO A 394 -15.42 -1.28 -17.47
C PRO A 394 -15.97 -0.20 -18.39
N GLY A 395 -16.07 -0.54 -19.68
CA GLY A 395 -16.48 0.38 -20.73
C GLY A 395 -15.32 1.03 -21.51
N GLU A 396 -14.06 0.84 -21.12
CA GLU A 396 -12.87 1.26 -21.89
C GLU A 396 -12.74 0.42 -23.17
N THR A 397 -12.37 1.06 -24.29
CA THR A 397 -12.07 0.36 -25.55
C THR A 397 -10.57 0.15 -25.73
N LEU A 398 -10.20 -0.78 -26.60
CA LEU A 398 -8.79 -1.01 -26.95
C LEU A 398 -8.10 0.28 -27.44
N ASP A 399 -8.77 1.08 -28.28
CA ASP A 399 -8.22 2.33 -28.82
C ASP A 399 -7.90 3.35 -27.71
N GLU A 400 -8.69 3.38 -26.63
CA GLU A 400 -8.47 4.29 -25.50
C GLU A 400 -7.38 3.81 -24.54
N ALA A 401 -7.27 2.50 -24.37
CA ALA A 401 -6.12 1.92 -23.68
C ALA A 401 -4.83 2.21 -24.46
N LEU A 402 -4.85 2.08 -25.79
CA LEU A 402 -3.74 2.48 -26.67
C LEU A 402 -3.47 3.99 -26.63
N GLU A 403 -4.51 4.82 -26.51
CA GLU A 403 -4.35 6.27 -26.29
C GLU A 403 -3.56 6.54 -25.00
N THR A 404 -3.87 5.82 -23.92
CA THR A 404 -3.16 5.93 -22.64
C THR A 404 -1.70 5.53 -22.77
N ARG A 405 -1.42 4.40 -23.44
CA ARG A 405 -0.06 3.96 -23.77
C ARG A 405 0.70 5.01 -24.57
N GLN A 406 0.08 5.55 -25.62
CA GLN A 406 0.71 6.54 -26.49
C GLN A 406 0.99 7.85 -25.73
N PHE A 407 0.07 8.28 -24.86
CA PHE A 407 0.24 9.47 -24.05
C PHE A 407 1.45 9.38 -23.12
N VAL A 408 1.65 8.26 -22.42
CA VAL A 408 2.80 8.11 -21.52
C VAL A 408 4.11 8.08 -22.29
N LEU A 409 4.16 7.43 -23.45
CA LEU A 409 5.33 7.41 -24.33
C LEU A 409 5.70 8.81 -24.84
N GLU A 410 4.71 9.59 -25.28
CA GLU A 410 4.92 10.97 -25.75
C GLU A 410 5.38 11.92 -24.64
N ASN A 411 5.01 11.64 -23.38
CA ASN A 411 5.36 12.45 -22.23
C ASN A 411 6.50 11.84 -21.38
N GLN A 412 7.20 10.82 -21.90
CA GLN A 412 8.31 10.15 -21.21
C GLN A 412 9.36 11.14 -20.63
N PRO A 413 9.75 12.23 -21.31
CA PRO A 413 10.75 13.16 -20.76
C PRO A 413 10.34 13.88 -19.47
N VAL A 414 9.03 13.92 -19.16
CA VAL A 414 8.49 14.59 -17.95
C VAL A 414 7.81 13.62 -16.97
N ILE A 415 7.61 12.36 -17.37
CA ILE A 415 7.18 11.26 -16.51
C ILE A 415 8.43 10.49 -16.09
N HIS A 416 8.86 10.67 -14.84
CA HIS A 416 10.16 10.18 -14.40
C HIS A 416 10.12 8.72 -13.94
N SER A 417 8.96 8.27 -13.46
CA SER A 417 8.65 6.88 -13.15
C SER A 417 7.17 6.65 -13.32
N MET A 418 6.75 5.40 -13.50
CA MET A 418 5.33 5.07 -13.53
C MET A 418 5.07 3.65 -13.06
N GLU A 419 3.82 3.39 -12.73
CA GLU A 419 3.28 2.05 -12.55
C GLU A 419 2.02 1.93 -13.42
N LEU A 420 1.94 0.84 -14.16
CA LEU A 420 0.77 0.50 -14.95
C LEU A 420 0.22 -0.84 -14.48
N PHE A 421 -1.07 -0.89 -14.22
CA PHE A 421 -1.76 -2.10 -13.74
C PHE A 421 -2.93 -2.47 -14.66
N TYR A 422 -3.72 -3.44 -14.24
CA TYR A 422 -5.05 -3.71 -14.76
C TYR A 422 -6.08 -3.50 -13.65
N PHE A 423 -7.31 -3.22 -14.07
CA PHE A 423 -8.40 -2.89 -13.17
C PHE A 423 -8.82 -4.08 -12.28
N VAL A 424 -9.08 -3.80 -10.99
CA VAL A 424 -9.62 -4.74 -10.01
C VAL A 424 -10.92 -4.20 -9.44
N ALA A 425 -11.97 -5.04 -9.42
CA ALA A 425 -13.29 -4.68 -8.91
C ALA A 425 -13.35 -4.80 -7.38
N TYR A 426 -12.77 -3.83 -6.66
CA TYR A 426 -12.84 -3.80 -5.20
C TYR A 426 -14.28 -3.70 -4.71
N ARG A 427 -14.59 -4.48 -3.65
CA ARG A 427 -15.96 -4.78 -3.18
C ARG A 427 -16.82 -3.55 -2.94
N HIS A 428 -16.22 -2.49 -2.41
CA HIS A 428 -16.99 -1.36 -1.90
C HIS A 428 -16.98 -0.14 -2.81
N THR A 429 -16.50 -0.30 -4.04
CA THR A 429 -16.48 0.77 -5.04
C THR A 429 -17.90 1.12 -5.49
N PRO A 430 -18.17 2.39 -5.87
CA PRO A 430 -19.45 2.76 -6.47
C PRO A 430 -19.83 1.88 -7.68
N MET A 431 -18.84 1.45 -8.45
CA MET A 431 -19.01 0.56 -9.60
C MET A 431 -19.54 -0.82 -9.18
N VAL A 432 -18.94 -1.49 -8.18
CA VAL A 432 -19.43 -2.79 -7.69
C VAL A 432 -20.81 -2.68 -7.04
N ARG A 433 -21.15 -1.52 -6.46
CA ARG A 433 -22.48 -1.25 -5.87
C ARG A 433 -23.57 -1.02 -6.92
N ASN A 434 -23.21 -0.65 -8.15
CA ASN A 434 -24.15 -0.37 -9.25
C ASN A 434 -23.66 -1.01 -10.57
N PRO A 435 -23.42 -2.33 -10.60
CA PRO A 435 -22.71 -2.99 -11.70
C PRO A 435 -23.43 -2.83 -13.06
N GLU A 436 -24.75 -2.73 -13.05
CA GLU A 436 -25.58 -2.51 -14.24
C GLU A 436 -25.26 -1.18 -14.95
N LYS A 437 -24.90 -0.12 -14.20
CA LYS A 437 -24.54 1.19 -14.78
C LYS A 437 -23.23 1.17 -15.56
N PHE A 438 -22.38 0.21 -15.24
CA PHE A 438 -21.06 0.03 -15.85
C PHE A 438 -21.03 -1.15 -16.82
N GLY A 439 -22.18 -1.78 -17.08
CA GLY A 439 -22.27 -2.90 -17.99
C GLY A 439 -21.46 -4.11 -17.52
N ILE A 440 -21.41 -4.37 -16.21
CA ILE A 440 -20.71 -5.54 -15.65
C ILE A 440 -21.66 -6.45 -14.89
N THR A 441 -21.27 -7.71 -14.76
CA THR A 441 -21.90 -8.70 -13.88
C THR A 441 -20.89 -9.15 -12.84
N ILE A 442 -21.21 -8.98 -11.55
CA ILE A 442 -20.35 -9.37 -10.43
C ILE A 442 -20.58 -10.83 -10.07
N HIS A 443 -19.50 -11.61 -9.94
CA HIS A 443 -19.55 -13.02 -9.56
C HIS A 443 -19.06 -13.19 -8.11
N LYS A 444 -20.00 -13.51 -7.21
CA LYS A 444 -19.71 -13.82 -5.81
C LYS A 444 -19.49 -15.32 -5.66
N GLN A 445 -18.30 -15.70 -5.20
CA GLN A 445 -17.98 -17.11 -4.95
C GLN A 445 -18.48 -17.52 -3.56
N PRO A 446 -19.26 -18.61 -3.40
CA PRO A 446 -19.82 -19.00 -2.11
C PRO A 446 -18.78 -19.23 -1.02
N ASP A 447 -17.60 -19.73 -1.38
CA ASP A 447 -16.52 -20.01 -0.43
C ASP A 447 -15.79 -18.75 0.07
N TYR A 448 -15.99 -17.60 -0.58
CA TYR A 448 -15.35 -16.33 -0.21
C TYR A 448 -16.29 -15.53 0.67
N ASP A 449 -16.18 -15.78 1.96
CA ASP A 449 -16.94 -15.13 3.02
C ASP A 449 -16.25 -13.89 3.61
N LEU A 450 -14.99 -13.62 3.27
CA LEU A 450 -14.26 -12.38 3.59
C LEU A 450 -13.76 -11.61 2.34
N PRO A 451 -14.58 -11.37 1.30
CA PRO A 451 -14.10 -10.80 0.05
C PRO A 451 -13.78 -9.31 0.19
N LEU A 452 -12.62 -8.90 -0.34
CA LEU A 452 -12.20 -7.51 -0.51
C LEU A 452 -12.35 -7.02 -1.98
N ASP A 453 -12.46 -7.96 -2.91
CA ASP A 453 -12.68 -7.75 -4.34
C ASP A 453 -13.61 -8.84 -4.90
N TYR A 454 -14.05 -8.66 -6.14
CA TYR A 454 -14.87 -9.64 -6.86
C TYR A 454 -14.38 -9.87 -8.29
N TYR A 455 -14.72 -11.05 -8.82
CA TYR A 455 -14.69 -11.28 -10.26
C TYR A 455 -15.87 -10.57 -10.91
N TYR A 456 -15.67 -10.19 -12.16
CA TYR A 456 -16.72 -9.63 -12.97
C TYR A 456 -16.56 -10.06 -14.43
N THR A 457 -17.67 -10.04 -15.16
CA THR A 457 -17.68 -10.16 -16.62
C THR A 457 -18.26 -8.89 -17.21
N LEU A 458 -17.77 -8.51 -18.39
CA LEU A 458 -18.33 -7.40 -19.16
C LEU A 458 -19.56 -7.88 -19.92
N ASN A 459 -20.60 -7.05 -19.95
CA ASN A 459 -21.83 -7.33 -20.68
C ASN A 459 -21.73 -6.90 -22.16
N ASP A 460 -20.78 -6.02 -22.49
CA ASP A 460 -20.51 -5.53 -23.84
C ASP A 460 -19.19 -6.12 -24.37
N PRO A 461 -19.22 -7.03 -25.36
CA PRO A 461 -18.02 -7.66 -25.91
C PRO A 461 -17.20 -6.73 -26.80
N SER A 462 -17.67 -5.50 -27.09
CA SER A 462 -16.90 -4.50 -27.84
C SER A 462 -15.92 -3.70 -26.98
N THR A 463 -15.99 -3.87 -25.66
CA THR A 463 -15.11 -3.21 -24.68
C THR A 463 -13.92 -4.10 -24.34
N LEU A 464 -12.82 -3.48 -23.87
CA LEU A 464 -11.58 -4.17 -23.54
C LEU A 464 -11.81 -5.19 -22.42
N SER A 465 -11.62 -6.48 -22.71
CA SER A 465 -11.79 -7.54 -21.73
C SER A 465 -10.69 -7.54 -20.66
N CYS A 466 -10.94 -8.18 -19.52
CA CYS A 466 -9.95 -8.30 -18.45
C CYS A 466 -8.67 -9.00 -18.94
N MET A 467 -8.82 -10.04 -19.77
CA MET A 467 -7.68 -10.78 -20.32
C MET A 467 -6.86 -9.92 -21.28
N GLU A 468 -7.51 -9.14 -22.14
CA GLU A 468 -6.80 -8.20 -23.03
C GLU A 468 -6.11 -7.10 -22.22
N ALA A 469 -6.75 -6.53 -21.19
CA ALA A 469 -6.14 -5.54 -20.33
C ALA A 469 -4.89 -6.08 -19.60
N MET A 470 -4.95 -7.32 -19.11
CA MET A 470 -3.79 -8.01 -18.51
C MET A 470 -2.67 -8.21 -19.53
N GLN A 471 -2.99 -8.71 -20.73
CA GLN A 471 -2.02 -8.91 -21.79
C GLN A 471 -1.37 -7.57 -22.21
N MET A 472 -2.15 -6.51 -22.35
CA MET A 472 -1.61 -5.17 -22.67
C MET A 472 -0.68 -4.65 -21.57
N CYS A 473 -1.01 -4.90 -20.30
CA CYS A 473 -0.16 -4.56 -19.17
C CYS A 473 1.19 -5.30 -19.28
N GLU A 474 1.17 -6.61 -19.52
CA GLU A 474 2.40 -7.41 -19.72
C GLU A 474 3.24 -6.92 -20.91
N GLU A 475 2.58 -6.66 -22.05
CA GLU A 475 3.24 -6.18 -23.27
C GLU A 475 3.89 -4.82 -23.05
N PHE A 476 3.26 -3.92 -22.29
CA PHE A 476 3.82 -2.63 -21.92
C PHE A 476 5.10 -2.79 -21.08
N TYR A 477 5.08 -3.62 -20.03
CA TYR A 477 6.28 -3.87 -19.22
C TYR A 477 7.42 -4.50 -20.03
N LYS A 478 7.08 -5.39 -20.95
CA LYS A 478 8.06 -6.09 -21.79
C LYS A 478 8.70 -5.17 -22.84
N ASN A 479 7.90 -4.35 -23.51
CA ASN A 479 8.33 -3.66 -24.73
C ASN A 479 8.62 -2.18 -24.51
N ASP A 480 7.93 -1.53 -23.56
CA ASP A 480 7.90 -0.06 -23.45
C ASP A 480 8.40 0.48 -22.12
N PHE A 481 8.37 -0.30 -21.04
CA PHE A 481 8.58 0.23 -19.68
C PHE A 481 10.03 0.58 -19.34
N HIS A 482 11.01 0.06 -20.09
CA HIS A 482 12.43 0.26 -19.82
C HIS A 482 12.85 1.72 -19.52
N PRO A 483 12.35 2.78 -20.18
CA PRO A 483 12.70 4.17 -19.87
C PRO A 483 12.31 4.64 -18.46
N TRP A 484 11.41 3.94 -17.77
CA TRP A 484 10.98 4.22 -16.40
C TRP A 484 11.52 3.22 -15.37
N ALA A 485 12.28 2.24 -15.83
CA ALA A 485 12.86 1.22 -14.97
C ALA A 485 13.90 1.84 -14.04
N VAL A 486 13.56 1.94 -12.76
CA VAL A 486 14.49 2.40 -11.70
C VAL A 486 15.09 1.21 -10.97
N ARG A 487 16.41 1.29 -10.68
CA ARG A 487 17.15 0.25 -9.94
C ARG A 487 17.16 0.46 -8.43
N VAL A 488 16.68 1.62 -7.97
CA VAL A 488 16.44 1.88 -6.55
C VAL A 488 15.00 1.47 -6.22
N ASN A 489 14.82 0.61 -5.22
CA ASN A 489 13.49 0.15 -4.82
C ASN A 489 12.76 1.27 -4.07
N SER A 490 11.45 1.40 -4.25
CA SER A 490 10.57 2.26 -3.44
C SER A 490 10.51 3.75 -3.71
N ARG A 491 9.31 4.28 -3.47
CA ARG A 491 9.01 5.71 -3.47
C ARG A 491 9.93 6.48 -2.53
N GLU A 492 10.13 5.95 -1.33
CA GLU A 492 10.91 6.56 -0.28
C GLU A 492 12.38 6.69 -0.71
N HIS A 493 12.93 5.70 -1.42
CA HIS A 493 14.31 5.80 -1.89
C HIS A 493 14.48 6.85 -2.98
N VAL A 494 13.59 6.86 -3.98
CA VAL A 494 13.58 7.90 -5.01
C VAL A 494 13.47 9.28 -4.35
N PHE A 495 12.55 9.45 -3.41
CA PHE A 495 12.39 10.70 -2.66
C PHE A 495 13.70 11.17 -2.00
N LEU A 496 14.42 10.28 -1.33
CA LEU A 496 15.71 10.62 -0.69
C LEU A 496 16.80 10.96 -1.71
N TYR A 497 16.85 10.28 -2.86
CA TYR A 497 17.77 10.63 -3.94
C TYR A 497 17.49 12.04 -4.48
N ILE A 498 16.23 12.36 -4.77
CA ILE A 498 15.84 13.70 -5.26
C ILE A 498 16.16 14.76 -4.20
N SER A 499 15.89 14.47 -2.93
CA SER A 499 16.23 15.35 -1.82
C SER A 499 17.74 15.62 -1.73
N LYS A 500 18.58 14.57 -1.85
CA LYS A 500 20.05 14.65 -1.73
C LYS A 500 20.69 15.39 -2.90
N PHE A 501 20.29 15.07 -4.14
CA PHE A 501 20.90 15.60 -5.35
C PHE A 501 20.23 16.90 -5.84
N GLY A 502 19.03 17.22 -5.35
CA GLY A 502 18.33 18.47 -5.66
C GLY A 502 17.83 18.58 -7.10
N THR A 503 17.68 17.46 -7.80
CA THR A 503 17.25 17.42 -9.21
C THR A 503 16.37 16.20 -9.47
N ASN A 504 15.42 16.32 -10.40
CA ASN A 504 14.64 15.21 -10.93
C ASN A 504 15.31 14.48 -12.11
N GLN A 505 16.48 14.94 -12.54
CA GLN A 505 17.27 14.31 -13.59
C GLN A 505 18.36 13.44 -12.94
N LEU A 506 18.05 12.15 -12.72
CA LEU A 506 18.93 11.19 -12.05
C LEU A 506 19.22 9.97 -12.95
N PRO A 507 19.99 10.11 -14.05
CA PRO A 507 20.28 8.98 -14.94
C PRO A 507 20.91 7.77 -14.22
N GLN A 508 21.61 8.01 -13.11
CA GLN A 508 22.27 6.97 -12.32
C GLN A 508 21.30 6.05 -11.55
N ILE A 509 20.02 6.38 -11.41
CA ILE A 509 19.05 5.49 -10.72
C ILE A 509 18.19 4.68 -11.69
N TYR A 510 18.39 4.84 -12.99
CA TYR A 510 17.70 4.04 -14.01
C TYR A 510 18.48 2.75 -14.33
N ALA A 511 17.76 1.72 -14.75
CA ALA A 511 18.31 0.47 -15.26
C ALA A 511 19.20 0.71 -16.49
N GLN A 512 20.32 -0.01 -16.60
CA GLN A 512 21.19 0.02 -17.78
C GLN A 512 20.69 -0.97 -18.84
N GLN A 513 20.72 -0.58 -20.12
CA GLN A 513 20.18 -1.34 -21.27
C GLN A 513 20.70 -2.79 -21.44
N THR A 514 21.76 -3.19 -20.74
CA THR A 514 22.41 -4.50 -20.89
C THR A 514 21.69 -5.63 -20.14
N GLN A 515 20.63 -5.35 -19.41
CA GLN A 515 19.88 -6.34 -18.64
C GLN A 515 18.43 -6.37 -19.07
N ALA A 516 18.02 -7.47 -19.73
CA ALA A 516 16.62 -7.68 -20.05
C ALA A 516 15.80 -7.72 -18.76
N VAL A 517 14.67 -7.01 -18.74
CA VAL A 517 13.68 -7.09 -17.66
C VAL A 517 13.24 -8.56 -17.53
N GLY A 518 13.46 -9.15 -16.35
CA GLY A 518 13.11 -10.54 -16.08
C GLY A 518 14.13 -11.61 -16.50
N SER A 519 15.39 -11.26 -16.81
CA SER A 519 16.46 -12.27 -16.90
C SER A 519 17.01 -12.65 -15.51
N PRO A 520 17.57 -13.85 -15.32
CA PRO A 520 18.20 -14.27 -14.05
C PRO A 520 19.35 -13.35 -13.60
N GLU A 521 19.97 -12.66 -14.56
CA GLU A 521 21.05 -11.68 -14.34
C GLU A 521 20.58 -10.23 -14.56
N GLY A 522 19.27 -10.01 -14.71
CA GLY A 522 18.68 -8.72 -15.02
C GLY A 522 18.17 -7.98 -13.79
N VAL A 523 17.79 -6.70 -13.96
CA VAL A 523 17.23 -5.87 -12.89
C VAL A 523 16.01 -6.57 -12.27
N SER A 524 16.23 -7.24 -11.13
CA SER A 524 15.19 -7.90 -10.33
C SER A 524 14.34 -6.92 -9.51
N GLY A 525 14.51 -5.61 -9.77
CA GLY A 525 13.78 -4.52 -9.12
C GLY A 525 12.58 -4.00 -9.88
N LEU A 526 12.31 -4.53 -11.07
CA LEU A 526 11.09 -4.17 -11.79
C LEU A 526 9.96 -5.02 -11.24
N ILE A 527 8.98 -4.35 -10.63
CA ILE A 527 7.69 -4.94 -10.29
C ILE A 527 7.01 -5.31 -11.63
N THR A 528 7.40 -6.44 -12.20
CA THR A 528 6.57 -7.17 -13.13
C THR A 528 5.79 -8.14 -12.27
N TRP A 529 4.51 -7.86 -12.05
CA TRP A 529 3.58 -8.84 -11.53
C TRP A 529 3.64 -10.06 -12.46
N PRO A 530 4.08 -11.24 -11.99
CA PRO A 530 4.09 -12.40 -12.84
C PRO A 530 2.65 -12.83 -13.08
N VAL A 531 2.13 -12.61 -14.28
CA VAL A 531 0.98 -13.35 -14.76
C VAL A 531 1.47 -14.76 -15.08
N ALA A 532 0.81 -15.75 -14.49
CA ALA A 532 1.13 -17.14 -14.65
C ALA A 532 1.13 -17.53 -16.14
N LYS A 533 2.25 -18.04 -16.65
CA LYS A 533 2.25 -18.82 -17.89
C LYS A 533 1.80 -20.24 -17.58
N ASN A 534 0.50 -20.51 -17.69
CA ASN A 534 0.06 -21.89 -17.80
C ASN A 534 0.12 -22.32 -19.27
N GLY A 535 1.15 -23.09 -19.62
CA GLY A 535 1.06 -24.03 -20.73
C GLY A 535 0.27 -25.24 -20.26
N SER A 536 -1.06 -25.22 -20.36
CA SER A 536 -1.86 -26.43 -20.22
C SER A 536 -2.22 -26.95 -21.61
N GLU A 537 -1.58 -28.06 -22.01
CA GLU A 537 -2.17 -29.02 -22.93
C GLU A 537 -3.42 -29.58 -22.24
N ASP A 538 -4.57 -28.91 -22.39
CA ASP A 538 -5.93 -29.48 -22.35
C ASP A 538 -6.95 -28.33 -22.35
N GLY A 539 -7.60 -28.12 -23.51
CA GLY A 539 -8.51 -27.01 -23.78
C GLY A 539 -9.86 -27.10 -23.07
N ALA A 540 -9.87 -26.89 -21.75
CA ALA A 540 -11.09 -26.67 -20.97
C ALA A 540 -11.13 -25.23 -20.44
N GLU A 541 -12.10 -24.44 -20.92
CA GLU A 541 -12.42 -23.10 -20.41
C GLU A 541 -12.98 -23.21 -18.97
N GLY A 542 -12.09 -23.19 -17.99
CA GLY A 542 -12.43 -23.05 -16.57
C GLY A 542 -12.07 -21.65 -16.09
N MET A 543 -13.04 -20.93 -15.54
CA MET A 543 -12.80 -19.66 -14.82
C MET A 543 -11.91 -19.92 -13.61
N SER A 544 -10.60 -19.84 -13.82
CA SER A 544 -9.60 -19.91 -12.76
C SER A 544 -9.39 -18.50 -12.20
N ARG A 545 -9.41 -18.41 -10.87
CA ARG A 545 -8.86 -17.28 -10.14
C ARG A 545 -7.41 -17.10 -10.57
N VAL A 546 -7.10 -16.04 -11.31
CA VAL A 546 -5.70 -15.59 -11.41
C VAL A 546 -5.36 -14.99 -10.05
N VAL A 547 -4.82 -15.82 -9.17
CA VAL A 547 -4.04 -15.36 -8.03
C VAL A 547 -2.85 -14.59 -8.61
N SER A 548 -2.40 -13.51 -7.96
CA SER A 548 -1.16 -12.79 -8.29
C SER A 548 0.10 -13.67 -8.35
N HIS A 549 -0.03 -14.96 -8.03
CA HIS A 549 0.94 -16.01 -8.21
C HIS A 549 0.26 -17.25 -8.80
N GLY A 550 0.50 -17.54 -10.08
CA GLY A 550 0.39 -18.93 -10.52
C GLY A 550 1.62 -19.68 -10.03
N MET A 551 1.38 -20.83 -9.38
CA MET A 551 2.43 -21.80 -9.09
C MET A 551 2.98 -22.33 -10.41
N GLY A 552 4.30 -22.19 -10.59
CA GLY A 552 5.09 -22.78 -11.66
C GLY A 552 6.46 -23.11 -11.15
#